data_AF-A0A010RZK8-F1
#
_entry.id   AF-A0A010RZK8-F1
#
_cell.length_a   1.000
_cell.length_b   1.000
_cell.length_c   1.000
_cell.angle_alpha   90.00
_cell.angle_beta   90.00
_cell.angle_gamma   90.00
#
_symmetry.space_group_name_H-M   'P 1'
#
loop_
_entity.id
_entity.type
_entity.pdbx_description
1 polymer ?
#
loop_
_entity_poly.entity_id
_entity_poly.type
_entity_poly.pdbx_seq_one_letter_code
_entity_poly.pdbx_strand_id
1 'polypeptide(L)'
;MQLSSILTVTLGLASTTSGYVLTLYKNEGCGGASQRRNIYDNTCATTDFAPRSVRVEVYGGYNQKAYFYSSKGCVAGQEIAGPWYADHENNSWKRGACISLGGRTINAFGSRA
;
A
#
# COMPACT_ATOMS: atom_id res chain seq x y z
N MET A 1 42.70 12.38 34.66
CA MET A 1 42.04 11.64 33.56
C MET A 1 40.54 11.81 33.73
N GLN A 2 39.91 12.72 32.98
CA GLN A 2 38.45 12.90 33.00
C GLN A 2 37.89 12.29 31.72
N LEU A 3 37.15 11.20 31.87
CA LEU A 3 36.42 10.53 30.80
C LEU A 3 35.14 11.32 30.52
N SER A 4 35.13 12.06 29.42
CA SER A 4 33.93 12.70 28.89
C SER A 4 33.04 11.64 28.24
N SER A 5 31.96 11.23 28.91
CA SER A 5 30.95 10.35 28.32
C SER A 5 30.08 11.13 27.33
N ILE A 6 30.38 11.01 26.04
CA ILE A 6 29.50 11.48 24.96
C ILE A 6 28.39 10.43 24.78
N LEU A 7 27.17 10.77 25.20
CA LEU A 7 25.98 9.96 24.96
C LEU A 7 25.48 10.23 23.53
N THR A 8 25.94 9.44 22.58
CA THR A 8 25.46 9.48 21.19
C THR A 8 24.09 8.83 21.10
N VAL A 9 23.03 9.64 21.13
CA VAL A 9 21.67 9.19 20.81
C VAL A 9 21.55 9.07 19.29
N THR A 10 21.80 7.89 18.75
CA THR A 10 21.47 7.59 17.35
C THR A 10 19.97 7.37 17.24
N LEU A 11 19.22 8.36 16.75
CA LEU A 11 17.86 8.15 16.26
C LEU A 11 17.95 7.21 15.06
N GLY A 12 17.68 5.91 15.29
CA GLY A 12 17.46 4.97 14.21
C GLY A 12 16.19 5.38 13.47
N LEU A 13 16.34 6.02 12.31
CA LEU A 13 15.23 6.12 11.37
C LEU A 13 14.85 4.70 11.01
N ALA A 14 13.75 4.19 11.56
CA ALA A 14 13.12 3.01 11.03
C ALA A 14 12.77 3.33 9.58
N SER A 15 13.60 2.86 8.65
CA SER A 15 13.36 2.97 7.22
C SER A 15 12.07 2.20 6.93
N THR A 16 10.94 2.90 6.92
CA THR A 16 9.68 2.35 6.43
C THR A 16 9.87 2.14 4.93
N THR A 17 10.35 0.95 4.59
CA THR A 17 10.52 0.53 3.21
C THR A 17 9.16 0.60 2.51
N SER A 18 9.19 1.10 1.28
CA SER A 18 8.01 1.27 0.44
C SER A 18 7.53 -0.11 0.00
N GLY A 19 6.30 -0.49 0.34
CA GLY A 19 5.75 -1.80 -0.02
C GLY A 19 5.12 -1.84 -1.39
N TYR A 20 4.42 -0.78 -1.79
CA TYR A 20 4.04 -0.50 -3.18
C TYR A 20 3.42 0.89 -3.28
N VAL A 21 3.43 1.47 -4.47
CA VAL A 21 2.79 2.77 -4.74
C VAL A 21 1.65 2.58 -5.73
N LEU A 22 0.49 3.13 -5.36
CA LEU A 22 -0.71 3.16 -6.20
C LEU A 22 -1.10 4.60 -6.53
N THR A 23 -1.71 4.79 -7.70
CA THR A 23 -2.59 5.93 -7.93
C THR A 23 -4.03 5.48 -7.68
N LEU A 24 -4.71 6.14 -6.75
CA LEU A 24 -6.09 5.88 -6.36
C LEU A 24 -7.03 6.72 -7.20
N TYR A 25 -8.19 6.19 -7.60
CA TYR A 25 -9.17 6.90 -8.42
C TYR A 25 -10.59 6.79 -7.84
N LYS A 26 -11.35 7.89 -7.85
CA LYS A 26 -12.74 7.93 -7.34
C LYS A 26 -13.71 7.09 -8.17
N ASN A 27 -13.47 6.94 -9.47
CA ASN A 27 -14.36 6.20 -10.36
C ASN A 27 -13.75 4.84 -10.74
N GLU A 28 -14.53 3.99 -11.39
CA GLU A 28 -14.02 2.79 -12.05
C GLU A 28 -13.11 3.16 -13.24
N GLY A 29 -12.30 2.20 -13.71
CA GLY A 29 -11.50 2.40 -14.93
C GLY A 29 -10.44 3.49 -14.83
N CYS A 30 -9.97 3.80 -13.62
CA CYS A 30 -8.92 4.79 -13.35
C CYS A 30 -9.27 6.20 -13.83
N GLY A 31 -10.56 6.56 -13.71
CA GLY A 31 -11.09 7.88 -14.05
C GLY A 31 -11.40 8.76 -12.84
N GLY A 32 -11.65 10.04 -13.12
CA GLY A 32 -12.05 11.02 -12.12
C GLY A 32 -10.90 11.51 -11.25
N ALA A 33 -11.24 12.09 -10.09
CA ALA A 33 -10.25 12.60 -9.13
C ALA A 33 -9.32 11.46 -8.69
N SER A 34 -8.03 11.80 -8.54
CA SER A 34 -7.00 10.82 -8.22
C SER A 34 -6.04 11.31 -7.15
N GLN A 35 -5.39 10.37 -6.47
CA GLN A 35 -4.33 10.65 -5.51
C GLN A 35 -3.32 9.52 -5.48
N ARG A 36 -2.04 9.87 -5.52
CA ARG A 36 -0.94 8.91 -5.40
C ARG A 36 -0.70 8.58 -3.94
N ARG A 37 -0.49 7.30 -3.63
CA ARG A 37 -0.30 6.82 -2.26
C ARG A 37 0.76 5.74 -2.18
N ASN A 38 1.70 5.91 -1.25
CA ASN A 38 2.63 4.87 -0.84
C ASN A 38 2.01 4.03 0.28
N ILE A 39 2.01 2.71 0.10
CA ILE A 39 1.63 1.72 1.11
C ILE A 39 2.93 1.10 1.62
N TYR A 40 3.28 1.38 2.87
CA TYR A 40 4.53 0.93 3.46
C TYR A 40 4.49 -0.55 3.85
N ASP A 41 5.65 -1.18 3.91
CA ASP A 41 5.78 -2.58 4.32
C ASP A 41 5.24 -2.84 5.72
N ASN A 42 4.58 -3.99 5.89
CA ASN A 42 3.97 -4.42 7.15
C ASN A 42 2.98 -3.40 7.75
N THR A 43 2.30 -2.61 6.90
CA THR A 43 1.30 -1.63 7.35
C THR A 43 -0.09 -1.90 6.82
N CYS A 44 -1.07 -1.38 7.57
CA CYS A 44 -2.42 -1.15 7.09
C CYS A 44 -2.64 0.35 6.88
N ALA A 45 -2.86 0.75 5.63
CA ALA A 45 -3.07 2.13 5.23
C ALA A 45 -4.56 2.38 4.97
N THR A 46 -5.25 3.00 5.93
CA THR A 46 -6.67 3.38 5.80
C THR A 46 -6.84 4.63 4.94
N THR A 47 -7.94 4.73 4.19
CA THR A 47 -8.21 5.86 3.30
C THR A 47 -9.63 6.36 3.45
N ASP A 48 -9.80 7.68 3.59
CA ASP A 48 -11.11 8.35 3.46
C ASP A 48 -11.37 8.77 2.01
N PHE A 49 -10.40 8.55 1.11
CA PHE A 49 -10.58 8.80 -0.31
C PHE A 49 -11.59 7.84 -0.97
N ALA A 50 -11.86 6.68 -0.37
CA ALA A 50 -12.81 5.69 -0.87
C ALA A 50 -12.70 5.43 -2.40
N PRO A 51 -11.51 5.08 -2.93
CA PRO A 51 -11.35 4.85 -4.36
C PRO A 51 -12.10 3.60 -4.83
N ARG A 52 -12.50 3.61 -6.10
CA ARG A 52 -13.19 2.51 -6.78
C ARG A 52 -12.32 1.83 -7.83
N SER A 53 -11.20 2.45 -8.20
CA SER A 53 -10.14 1.80 -8.95
C SER A 53 -8.78 2.31 -8.53
N VAL A 54 -7.76 1.51 -8.83
CA VAL A 54 -6.36 1.85 -8.56
C VAL A 54 -5.48 1.49 -9.75
N ARG A 55 -4.40 2.24 -9.92
CA ARG A 55 -3.34 1.92 -10.87
C ARG A 55 -2.05 1.62 -10.13
N VAL A 56 -1.41 0.50 -10.48
CA VAL A 56 -0.12 0.12 -9.90
C VAL A 56 0.98 0.98 -10.51
N GLU A 57 1.72 1.71 -9.68
CA GLU A 57 2.79 2.62 -10.14
C GLU A 57 4.18 2.03 -9.85
N VAL A 58 4.39 1.56 -8.62
CA VAL A 58 5.69 1.07 -8.15
C VAL A 58 5.50 -0.20 -7.34
N TYR A 59 6.34 -1.20 -7.60
CA TYR A 59 6.46 -2.42 -6.81
C TYR A 59 7.39 -2.16 -5.60
N GLY A 60 7.16 -2.83 -4.49
CA GLY A 60 8.03 -2.69 -3.31
C GLY A 60 8.87 -3.92 -3.02
N GLY A 61 9.11 -4.16 -1.73
CA GLY A 61 10.05 -5.15 -1.22
C GLY A 61 9.63 -6.60 -1.45
N TYR A 62 10.64 -7.47 -1.56
CA TYR A 62 10.50 -8.89 -1.90
C TYR A 62 9.47 -9.62 -1.01
N ASN A 63 8.64 -10.47 -1.62
CA ASN A 63 7.63 -11.31 -0.97
C ASN A 63 6.50 -10.60 -0.21
N GLN A 64 6.36 -9.28 -0.29
CA GLN A 64 5.19 -8.61 0.29
C GLN A 64 3.95 -8.86 -0.56
N LYS A 65 2.79 -8.95 0.07
CA LYS A 65 1.49 -9.13 -0.60
C LYS A 65 0.60 -7.90 -0.37
N ALA A 66 0.04 -7.41 -1.47
CA ALA A 66 -0.93 -6.34 -1.51
C ALA A 66 -2.36 -6.87 -1.33
N TYR A 67 -3.13 -6.22 -0.46
CA TYR A 67 -4.53 -6.55 -0.18
C TYR A 67 -5.37 -5.30 -0.10
N PHE A 68 -6.59 -5.35 -0.63
CA PHE A 68 -7.55 -4.25 -0.54
C PHE A 68 -8.75 -4.66 0.31
N TYR A 69 -9.27 -3.74 1.11
CA TYR A 69 -10.34 -4.00 2.07
C TYR A 69 -11.47 -2.98 1.93
N SER A 70 -12.71 -3.42 2.13
CA SER A 70 -13.87 -2.54 2.25
C SER A 70 -14.09 -2.06 3.69
N SER A 71 -13.44 -2.65 4.69
CA SER A 71 -13.43 -2.14 6.06
C SER A 71 -12.18 -1.31 6.31
N LYS A 72 -12.25 -0.42 7.32
CA LYS A 72 -11.05 0.20 7.87
C LYS A 72 -10.39 -0.83 8.79
N GLY A 73 -9.06 -1.01 8.70
CA GLY A 73 -8.28 -1.83 9.65
C GLY A 73 -7.66 -3.12 9.12
N CYS A 74 -7.76 -3.42 7.81
CA CYS A 74 -7.11 -4.58 7.19
C CYS A 74 -7.35 -5.92 7.91
N VAL A 75 -8.60 -6.12 8.35
CA VAL A 75 -9.02 -7.33 9.06
C VAL A 75 -8.95 -8.53 8.11
N ALA A 76 -8.24 -9.57 8.53
CA ALA A 76 -8.12 -10.80 7.74
C ALA A 76 -9.50 -11.44 7.48
N GLY A 77 -9.73 -11.91 6.25
CA GLY A 77 -11.01 -12.45 5.81
C GLY A 77 -12.03 -11.39 5.37
N GLN A 78 -11.65 -10.11 5.33
CA GLN A 78 -12.48 -9.00 4.85
C GLN A 78 -11.88 -8.32 3.61
N GLU A 79 -10.92 -8.98 2.96
CA GLU A 79 -10.33 -8.55 1.71
C GLU A 79 -11.38 -8.57 0.59
N ILE A 80 -11.33 -7.55 -0.26
CA ILE A 80 -12.19 -7.44 -1.45
C ILE A 80 -11.45 -7.71 -2.74
N ALA A 81 -10.12 -7.63 -2.70
CA ALA A 81 -9.23 -7.96 -3.80
C ALA A 81 -7.81 -8.26 -3.28
N GLY A 82 -7.02 -8.97 -4.09
CA GLY A 82 -5.75 -9.58 -3.71
C GLY A 82 -5.92 -11.00 -3.13
N PRO A 83 -4.85 -11.63 -2.62
CA PRO A 83 -3.47 -11.14 -2.59
C PRO A 83 -2.83 -11.01 -3.97
N TRP A 84 -1.98 -10.01 -4.13
CA TRP A 84 -0.96 -9.98 -5.19
C TRP A 84 0.41 -9.82 -4.58
N TYR A 85 1.41 -10.48 -5.14
CA TYR A 85 2.80 -10.16 -4.82
C TYR A 85 3.11 -8.72 -5.25
N ALA A 86 3.53 -7.90 -4.29
CA ALA A 86 3.73 -6.47 -4.47
C ALA A 86 5.08 -6.13 -5.12
N ASP A 87 5.97 -7.12 -5.27
CA ASP A 87 7.35 -7.00 -5.77
C ASP A 87 7.50 -7.35 -7.26
N HIS A 88 6.55 -8.07 -7.85
CA HIS A 88 6.61 -8.46 -9.26
C HIS A 88 5.23 -8.48 -9.92
N GLU A 89 5.23 -8.53 -11.25
CA GLU A 89 3.99 -8.53 -12.03
C GLU A 89 3.27 -9.89 -12.01
N ASN A 90 1.94 -9.87 -12.10
CA ASN A 90 1.13 -11.03 -12.48
C ASN A 90 0.01 -10.62 -13.44
N ASN A 91 -0.93 -11.53 -13.74
CA ASN A 91 -2.00 -11.27 -14.70
C ASN A 91 -2.73 -9.93 -14.48
N SER A 92 -3.16 -9.63 -13.25
CA SER A 92 -3.93 -8.42 -12.92
C SER A 92 -3.11 -7.34 -12.19
N TRP A 93 -1.98 -7.70 -11.59
CA TRP A 93 -1.07 -6.79 -10.89
C TRP A 93 0.11 -6.42 -11.77
N LYS A 94 -0.11 -5.54 -12.75
CA LYS A 94 0.95 -5.00 -13.63
C LYS A 94 1.12 -3.51 -13.42
N ARG A 95 2.34 -3.01 -13.55
CA ARG A 95 2.57 -1.56 -13.57
C ARG A 95 1.76 -0.93 -14.70
N GLY A 96 1.05 0.15 -14.39
CA GLY A 96 0.14 0.83 -15.30
C GLY A 96 -1.22 0.14 -15.47
N ALA A 97 -1.41 -1.10 -14.98
CA ALA A 97 -2.71 -1.75 -15.04
C ALA A 97 -3.70 -1.04 -14.12
N CYS A 98 -4.89 -0.83 -14.65
CA CYS A 98 -6.01 -0.34 -13.89
C CYS A 98 -6.79 -1.52 -13.29
N ILE A 99 -6.91 -1.52 -11.96
CA ILE A 99 -7.68 -2.50 -11.20
C ILE A 99 -8.97 -1.83 -10.76
N SER A 100 -10.08 -2.25 -11.38
CA SER A 100 -11.45 -1.82 -11.07
C SER A 100 -12.07 -2.74 -10.02
N LEU A 101 -12.85 -2.18 -9.09
CA LEU A 101 -13.37 -2.92 -7.92
C LEU A 101 -14.85 -3.30 -8.09
N GLY A 102 -15.39 -3.18 -9.30
CA GLY A 102 -16.73 -3.68 -9.64
C GLY A 102 -17.84 -2.98 -8.86
N GLY A 103 -17.68 -1.68 -8.64
CA GLY A 103 -18.63 -0.84 -7.92
C GLY A 103 -18.35 -0.67 -6.44
N ARG A 104 -17.42 -1.45 -5.86
CA ARG A 104 -17.03 -1.40 -4.44
C ARG A 104 -16.01 -0.30 -4.18
N THR A 105 -15.97 0.21 -2.95
CA THR A 105 -14.97 1.18 -2.50
C THR A 105 -13.91 0.51 -1.62
N ILE A 106 -12.67 0.96 -1.76
CA ILE A 106 -11.56 0.55 -0.91
C ILE A 106 -11.46 1.52 0.26
N ASN A 107 -11.41 0.99 1.48
CA ASN A 107 -11.25 1.76 2.71
C ASN A 107 -9.91 1.50 3.40
N ALA A 108 -9.19 0.43 3.04
CA ALA A 108 -7.83 0.21 3.48
C ALA A 108 -6.99 -0.62 2.48
N PHE A 109 -5.68 -0.45 2.56
CA PHE A 109 -4.66 -1.17 1.82
C PHE A 109 -3.71 -1.87 2.80
N GLY A 110 -3.45 -3.16 2.62
CA GLY A 110 -2.51 -3.91 3.44
C GLY A 110 -1.28 -4.34 2.64
N SER A 111 -0.10 -4.18 3.23
CA SER A 111 1.16 -4.80 2.76
C SER A 111 1.66 -5.77 3.84
N ARG A 112 1.72 -7.06 3.54
CA ARG A 112 2.17 -8.12 4.49
C ARG A 112 2.82 -9.31 3.77
N ALA A 113 3.82 -9.94 4.38
CA ALA A 113 4.48 -11.14 3.88
C ALA A 113 3.55 -12.38 3.85
#